data_AF-A0A1F2UB65-F1
#
_entry.id   AF-A0A1F2UB65-F1
#
_cell.length_a   1.000
_cell.length_b   1.000
_cell.length_c   1.000
_cell.angle_alpha   90.00
_cell.angle_beta   90.00
_cell.angle_gamma   90.00
#
_symmetry.space_group_name_H-M   'P 1'
#
loop_
_entity.id
_entity.type
_entity.pdbx_description
1 polymer ?
#
loop_
_entity_poly.entity_id
_entity_poly.type
_entity_poly.pdbx_seq_one_letter_code
_entity_poly.pdbx_strand_id
1 'polypeptide(L)'
;MGPARALCLSLGLLVVLAGCSKAPAQTADVARSMKDLVFLTRDGCVNTETMRVNLDDALNALGLPNGYQFIDADTLKESDPRGGYGTPTVLYADRDLFGMAMPSVPHPGPT
;
A
#
# COMPACT_ATOMS: atom_id res chain seq x y z
N MET A 1 40.81 -72.69 -25.46
CA MET A 1 39.80 -72.71 -24.36
C MET A 1 40.12 -71.54 -23.44
N GLY A 2 39.38 -70.44 -23.24
CA GLY A 2 38.08 -69.86 -23.65
C GLY A 2 37.84 -68.66 -22.68
N PRO A 3 36.77 -67.86 -22.80
CA PRO A 3 36.34 -67.03 -23.92
C PRO A 3 36.43 -65.50 -23.63
N ALA A 4 36.34 -64.72 -24.72
CA ALA A 4 36.06 -63.29 -24.75
C ALA A 4 34.71 -62.93 -24.10
N ARG A 5 34.63 -61.76 -23.46
CA ARG A 5 33.39 -61.04 -23.11
C ARG A 5 33.64 -59.54 -23.31
N ALA A 6 33.19 -58.97 -24.41
CA ALA A 6 31.83 -58.49 -24.66
C ALA A 6 31.64 -57.05 -24.16
N LEU A 7 31.74 -56.16 -25.14
CA LEU A 7 31.18 -54.82 -25.24
C LEU A 7 29.90 -54.64 -24.38
N CYS A 8 29.86 -53.58 -23.58
CA CYS A 8 28.59 -52.96 -23.21
C CYS A 8 28.73 -51.45 -23.41
N LEU A 9 28.48 -51.05 -24.65
CA LEU A 9 28.01 -49.71 -24.99
C LEU A 9 26.68 -49.50 -24.26
N SER A 10 26.64 -48.58 -23.30
CA SER A 10 25.39 -48.00 -22.82
C SER A 10 25.68 -46.55 -22.40
N LEU A 11 25.30 -45.58 -23.24
CA LEU A 11 24.00 -44.91 -23.27
C LEU A 11 23.84 -43.98 -22.05
N GLY A 12 23.94 -42.68 -22.29
CA GLY A 12 23.71 -41.68 -21.24
C GLY A 12 23.96 -40.26 -21.69
N LEU A 13 23.27 -39.83 -22.75
CA LEU A 13 23.19 -38.43 -23.17
C LEU A 13 22.46 -37.64 -22.06
N LEU A 14 23.21 -37.04 -21.13
CA LEU A 14 22.66 -36.15 -20.10
C LEU A 14 22.43 -34.77 -20.73
N VAL A 15 21.25 -34.57 -21.32
CA VAL A 15 20.78 -33.23 -21.68
C VAL A 15 20.31 -32.55 -20.39
N VAL A 16 21.18 -31.74 -19.78
CA VAL A 16 20.80 -30.86 -18.68
C VAL A 16 20.03 -29.68 -19.28
N LEU A 17 18.71 -29.81 -19.38
CA LEU A 17 17.82 -28.68 -19.62
C LEU A 17 17.85 -27.80 -18.37
N ALA A 18 18.77 -26.83 -18.38
CA ALA A 18 18.75 -25.70 -17.44
C ALA A 18 17.51 -24.86 -17.74
N GLY A 19 16.39 -25.25 -17.14
CA GLY A 19 15.19 -24.42 -17.11
C GLY A 19 15.51 -23.15 -16.36
N CYS A 20 15.53 -22.01 -17.06
CA CYS A 20 15.43 -20.71 -16.44
C CYS A 20 14.05 -20.63 -15.77
N SER A 21 13.96 -21.09 -14.52
CA SER A 21 12.84 -20.76 -13.64
C SER A 21 12.88 -19.27 -13.41
N LYS A 22 12.15 -18.53 -14.25
CA LYS A 22 11.77 -17.15 -14.00
C LYS A 22 10.98 -17.18 -12.69
N ALA A 23 11.65 -16.90 -11.59
CA ALA A 23 11.00 -16.78 -10.29
C ALA A 23 9.80 -15.84 -10.49
N PRO A 24 8.58 -16.22 -10.05
CA PRO A 24 7.51 -15.26 -10.05
C PRO A 24 8.01 -14.09 -9.22
N ALA A 25 8.02 -12.90 -9.81
CA ALA A 25 8.13 -11.69 -9.05
C ALA A 25 7.00 -11.77 -8.04
N GLN A 26 7.34 -12.08 -6.79
CA GLN A 26 6.45 -11.86 -5.68
C GLN A 26 6.32 -10.35 -5.61
N THR A 27 5.42 -9.80 -6.43
CA THR A 27 4.65 -8.64 -6.02
C THR A 27 4.07 -9.08 -4.69
N ALA A 28 4.72 -8.64 -3.61
CA ALA A 28 4.06 -8.51 -2.34
C ALA A 28 2.86 -7.61 -2.63
N ASP A 29 1.76 -8.26 -3.00
CA ASP A 29 0.44 -7.68 -3.10
C ASP A 29 0.05 -7.41 -1.65
N VAL A 30 0.71 -6.41 -1.05
CA VAL A 30 0.06 -5.60 -0.03
C VAL A 30 -1.01 -4.87 -0.83
N ALA A 31 -2.12 -5.56 -1.09
CA ALA A 31 -3.30 -4.95 -1.64
C ALA A 31 -3.56 -3.74 -0.76
N ARG A 32 -3.26 -2.54 -1.29
CA ARG A 32 -3.37 -1.29 -0.54
C ARG A 32 -4.84 -1.18 -0.18
N SER A 33 -5.16 -1.41 1.09
CA SER A 33 -6.53 -1.34 1.57
C SER A 33 -6.97 0.11 1.53
N MET A 34 -7.90 0.44 0.65
CA MET A 34 -8.52 1.78 0.63
C MET A 34 -9.28 2.08 1.93
N LYS A 35 -9.62 1.05 2.72
CA LYS A 35 -10.20 1.22 4.05
C LYS A 35 -9.25 1.91 5.02
N ASP A 36 -7.94 1.84 4.79
CA ASP A 36 -6.95 2.47 5.66
C ASP A 36 -6.62 3.90 5.21
N LEU A 37 -7.18 4.34 4.08
CA LEU A 37 -7.04 5.70 3.58
C LEU A 37 -8.18 6.56 4.12
N VAL A 38 -7.82 7.69 4.72
CA VAL A 38 -8.74 8.64 5.33
C VAL A 38 -8.47 10.02 4.76
N PHE A 39 -9.50 10.66 4.24
CA PHE A 39 -9.55 12.10 4.00
C PHE A 39 -10.13 12.76 5.26
N LEU A 40 -9.29 13.51 5.98
CA LEU A 40 -9.67 14.19 7.21
C LEU A 40 -9.87 15.68 6.93
N THR A 41 -11.02 16.23 7.32
CA THR A 41 -11.37 17.65 7.13
C THR A 41 -12.06 18.22 8.37
N ARG A 42 -12.38 19.52 8.33
CA ARG A 42 -13.41 20.16 9.15
C ARG A 42 -14.35 20.96 8.28
N ASP A 43 -15.52 21.30 8.82
CA ASP A 43 -16.40 22.28 8.21
C ASP A 43 -15.71 23.64 8.06
N GLY A 44 -15.94 24.32 6.94
CA GLY A 44 -15.37 25.64 6.66
C GLY A 44 -13.91 25.66 6.18
N CYS A 45 -13.25 24.50 6.05
CA CYS A 45 -11.90 24.44 5.45
C CYS A 45 -11.94 24.78 3.95
N VAL A 46 -11.39 25.95 3.58
CA VAL A 46 -11.46 26.50 2.20
C VAL A 46 -10.87 25.57 1.14
N ASN A 47 -9.89 24.74 1.48
CA ASN A 47 -9.17 23.88 0.54
C ASN A 47 -9.70 22.44 0.47
N THR A 48 -10.79 22.11 1.19
CA THR A 48 -11.32 20.74 1.28
C THR A 48 -11.67 20.17 -0.08
N GLU A 49 -12.43 20.91 -0.89
CA GLU A 49 -12.87 20.42 -2.19
C GLU A 49 -11.70 20.25 -3.16
N THR A 50 -10.77 21.21 -3.18
CA THR A 50 -9.54 21.12 -3.99
C THR A 50 -8.70 19.90 -3.62
N MET A 51 -8.49 19.66 -2.31
CA MET A 51 -7.68 18.54 -1.87
C MET A 51 -8.36 17.19 -2.15
N ARG A 52 -9.70 17.13 -2.08
CA ARG A 52 -10.49 15.93 -2.39
C ARG A 52 -10.38 15.57 -3.88
N VAL A 53 -10.55 16.55 -4.78
CA VAL A 53 -10.36 16.36 -6.22
C VAL A 53 -8.94 15.86 -6.54
N ASN A 54 -7.92 16.48 -5.93
CA ASN A 54 -6.53 16.05 -6.13
C ASN A 54 -6.28 14.60 -5.64
N LEU A 55 -6.91 14.19 -4.54
CA LEU A 55 -6.82 12.82 -4.05
C LEU A 55 -7.48 11.85 -5.04
N ASP A 56 -8.68 12.17 -5.52
CA ASP A 56 -9.41 11.35 -6.50
C ASP A 56 -8.59 11.17 -7.79
N ASP A 57 -8.02 12.25 -8.31
CA ASP A 57 -7.15 12.23 -9.50
C ASP A 57 -5.89 11.39 -9.29
N ALA A 58 -5.25 11.51 -8.12
CA ALA A 58 -4.07 10.72 -7.79
C ALA A 58 -4.38 9.22 -7.70
N LEU A 59 -5.51 8.85 -7.08
CA LEU A 59 -5.95 7.45 -7.00
C LEU A 59 -6.25 6.88 -8.38
N ASN A 60 -6.94 7.65 -9.22
CA ASN A 60 -7.24 7.26 -10.60
C ASN A 60 -5.95 7.07 -11.43
N ALA A 61 -4.98 7.99 -11.32
CA ALA A 61 -3.69 7.88 -12.01
C ALA A 61 -2.88 6.64 -11.59
N LEU A 62 -3.08 6.17 -10.35
CA LEU A 62 -2.46 4.96 -9.82
C LEU A 62 -3.27 3.68 -10.11
N GLY A 63 -4.44 3.78 -10.75
CA GLY A 63 -5.35 2.65 -10.96
C GLY A 63 -5.93 2.10 -9.65
N LEU A 64 -6.02 2.95 -8.61
CA LEU A 64 -6.56 2.60 -7.30
C LEU A 64 -8.05 3.00 -7.19
N PRO A 65 -8.86 2.27 -6.40
CA PRO A 65 -10.24 2.67 -6.15
C PRO A 65 -10.30 3.96 -5.31
N ASN A 66 -11.38 4.74 -5.45
CA ASN A 66 -11.62 5.99 -4.71
C ASN A 66 -12.43 5.79 -3.40
N GLY A 67 -12.52 4.57 -2.90
CA GLY A 67 -13.31 4.23 -1.70
C GLY A 67 -12.60 4.49 -0.37
N TYR A 68 -12.09 5.71 -0.15
CA TYR A 68 -11.50 6.12 1.13
C TYR A 68 -12.55 6.61 2.12
N GLN A 69 -12.18 6.64 3.41
CA GLN A 69 -13.05 7.20 4.45
C GLN A 69 -12.99 8.73 4.41
N PHE A 70 -14.13 9.39 4.55
CA PHE A 70 -14.21 10.84 4.74
C PHE A 70 -14.61 11.12 6.19
N ILE A 71 -13.77 11.83 6.93
CA ILE A 71 -13.97 12.09 8.35
C ILE A 71 -13.94 13.59 8.61
N ASP A 72 -14.97 14.08 9.29
CA ASP A 72 -14.96 15.40 9.92
C ASP A 72 -14.31 15.28 11.31
N ALA A 73 -13.20 15.97 11.48
CA ALA A 73 -12.40 15.97 12.71
C ALA A 73 -13.16 16.58 13.91
N ASP A 74 -14.18 17.41 13.68
CA ASP A 74 -15.02 17.97 14.76
C ASP A 74 -16.00 16.94 15.33
N THR A 75 -16.24 15.82 14.63
CA THR A 75 -17.11 14.73 15.09
C THR A 75 -16.36 13.66 15.89
N LEU A 76 -15.03 13.74 15.95
CA LEU A 76 -14.19 12.79 16.65
C LEU A 76 -14.27 12.97 18.16
N LYS A 77 -14.00 11.90 18.91
CA LYS A 77 -13.82 12.00 20.36
C LYS A 77 -12.58 12.83 20.66
N GLU A 78 -12.58 13.58 21.75
CA GLU A 78 -11.41 14.39 22.20
C GLU A 78 -10.14 13.57 22.43
N SER A 79 -10.28 12.27 22.72
CA SER A 79 -9.16 11.33 22.88
C SER A 79 -8.63 10.79 21.55
N ASP A 80 -9.26 11.12 20.42
CA ASP A 80 -8.82 10.69 19.09
C ASP A 80 -7.71 11.63 18.60
N PRO A 81 -6.48 11.14 18.43
CA PRO A 81 -5.35 11.97 18.02
C PRO A 81 -5.53 12.56 16.62
N ARG A 82 -6.40 11.97 15.78
CA ARG A 82 -6.69 12.53 14.45
C ARG A 82 -7.34 13.91 14.56
N GLY A 83 -8.05 14.18 15.65
CA GLY A 83 -8.61 15.50 15.95
C GLY A 83 -7.56 16.60 16.12
N GLY A 84 -6.27 16.30 16.21
CA GLY A 84 -5.21 17.31 16.29
C GLY A 84 -4.49 17.63 14.98
N TYR A 85 -4.78 16.93 13.88
CA TYR A 85 -4.14 17.23 12.60
C TYR A 85 -4.69 18.54 12.03
N GLY A 86 -3.84 19.27 11.31
CA GLY A 86 -4.31 20.33 10.41
C GLY A 86 -5.20 19.75 9.33
N THR A 87 -6.22 20.50 8.92
CA THR A 87 -7.20 20.07 7.91
C THR A 87 -7.25 21.02 6.71
N PRO A 88 -7.53 20.51 5.49
CA PRO A 88 -7.66 19.09 5.15
C PRO A 88 -6.30 18.35 5.17
N THR A 89 -6.31 17.05 5.48
CA THR A 89 -5.15 16.16 5.32
C THR A 89 -5.58 14.74 4.88
N VAL A 90 -4.60 13.92 4.44
CA VAL A 90 -4.81 12.51 4.09
C VAL A 90 -3.98 11.64 5.04
N LEU A 91 -4.64 10.66 5.65
CA LEU A 91 -3.99 9.65 6.49
C LEU A 91 -4.01 8.29 5.79
N TYR A 92 -2.93 7.52 5.92
CA TYR A 92 -2.87 6.12 5.52
C TYR A 92 -2.41 5.26 6.69
N ALA A 93 -3.25 4.31 7.11
CA ALA A 93 -3.04 3.48 8.30
C ALA A 93 -2.73 4.35 9.55
N ASP A 94 -3.62 5.30 9.82
CA ASP A 94 -3.58 6.25 10.96
C ASP A 94 -2.36 7.19 11.02
N ARG A 95 -1.58 7.28 9.95
CA ARG A 95 -0.43 8.18 9.82
C ARG A 95 -0.63 9.17 8.70
N ASP A 96 -0.20 10.41 8.91
CA ASP A 96 -0.21 11.43 7.86
C ASP A 96 0.62 11.00 6.64
N LEU A 97 0.03 11.13 5.45
CA LEU A 97 0.65 10.70 4.20
C LEU A 97 1.87 11.55 3.82
N PHE A 98 1.96 12.77 4.36
CA PHE A 98 3.02 13.75 4.07
C PHE A 98 4.08 13.82 5.17
N GLY A 99 3.99 12.96 6.18
CA GLY A 99 4.99 12.82 7.23
C GLY A 99 4.82 13.76 8.42
N MET A 100 3.66 14.41 8.59
CA MET A 100 3.37 15.12 9.84
C MET A 100 3.39 14.14 11.03
N ALA A 101 3.97 14.58 12.14
CA ALA A 101 3.95 13.80 13.37
C ALA A 101 2.52 13.65 13.89
N MET A 102 2.22 12.49 14.47
CA MET A 102 0.94 12.23 15.09
C MET A 102 0.70 13.21 16.25
N PRO A 103 -0.43 13.94 16.27
CA PRO A 103 -0.74 14.90 17.33
C PRO A 103 -0.86 14.23 18.69
N SER A 104 -0.36 14.90 19.73
CA SER A 104 -0.61 14.52 21.11
C SER A 104 -2.03 14.89 21.54
N VAL A 105 -2.63 14.07 22.40
CA VAL A 105 -3.88 14.39 23.09
C VAL A 105 -3.59 14.92 24.52
N PRO A 106 -4.37 15.90 25.04
CA PRO A 106 -5.43 16.63 24.36
C PRO A 106 -4.85 17.59 23.31
N HIS A 107 -5.49 17.67 22.14
CA HIS A 107 -5.03 18.54 21.06
C HIS A 107 -5.54 19.99 21.27
N PRO A 108 -4.81 21.01 20.81
CA PRO A 108 -5.32 22.38 20.78
C PRO A 108 -6.65 22.42 20.01
N GLY A 109 -7.56 23.30 20.43
CA GLY A 109 -8.77 23.58 19.65
C GLY A 109 -8.42 24.19 18.28
N PRO A 110 -9.34 24.14 17.30
CA PRO A 110 -9.13 24.77 16.00
C PRO A 110 -8.83 26.27 16.17
N THR A 111 -7.84 26.77 15.43
CA THR A 111 -7.43 28.19 15.39
C THR A 111 -8.06 28.92 14.22
#